data_AF-A0A967F7F1-F1
#
_entry.id   AF-A0A967F7F1-F1
#
_cell.length_a   1.000
_cell.length_b   1.000
_cell.length_c   1.000
_cell.angle_alpha   90.00
_cell.angle_beta   90.00
_cell.angle_gamma   90.00
#
_symmetry.space_group_name_H-M   'P 1'
#
loop_
_entity.id
_entity.type
_entity.pdbx_description
1 polymer ?
#
loop_
_entity_poly.entity_id
_entity_poly.type
_entity_poly.pdbx_seq_one_letter_code
_entity_poly.pdbx_strand_id
1 'polypeptide(L)' 'MIDLILESHGDRNYVRSIDENGIKIREKHYRGSLLITPDDIQPGWPPASMDELREDHLAAIFEYAPEVALLGTGPDHA' A
#
# COMPACT_ATOMS: atom_id res chain seq x y z
N MET A 1 27.08 -8.75 -27.87
CA MET A 1 25.74 -9.29 -27.59
C MET A 1 25.32 -8.65 -26.27
N ILE A 2 24.36 -7.74 -26.29
CA ILE A 2 23.86 -7.09 -25.07
C ILE A 2 22.69 -7.96 -24.61
N ASP A 3 22.87 -8.63 -23.48
CA ASP A 3 21.77 -9.32 -22.83
C ASP A 3 20.81 -8.27 -22.27
N LEU A 4 19.63 -8.17 -22.87
CA LEU A 4 18.53 -7.39 -22.33
C LEU A 4 17.84 -8.25 -21.26
N ILE A 5 18.44 -8.30 -20.07
CA ILE A 5 17.85 -8.97 -18.91
C ILE A 5 16.87 -7.98 -18.29
N LEU A 6 15.57 -8.29 -18.36
CA LEU A 6 14.61 -7.64 -17.48
C LEU A 6 14.95 -8.13 -16.07
N GLU A 7 15.66 -7.31 -15.28
CA GLU A 7 15.77 -7.52 -13.85
C GLU A 7 14.37 -7.36 -13.24
N SER A 8 13.59 -8.44 -13.23
CA SER A 8 12.44 -8.48 -12.34
C SER A 8 13.02 -8.53 -10.94
N HIS A 9 13.09 -7.38 -10.27
CA HIS A 9 13.28 -7.31 -8.83
C HIS A 9 12.12 -8.10 -8.19
N GLY A 10 12.29 -9.42 -8.05
CA GLY A 10 11.22 -10.38 -7.74
C GLY A 10 10.52 -10.13 -6.41
N ASP A 11 11.09 -9.28 -5.57
CA ASP A 11 10.63 -9.00 -4.23
C ASP A 11 9.87 -7.68 -4.04
N ARG A 12 9.49 -6.97 -5.12
CA ARG A 12 8.59 -5.81 -4.99
C ARG A 12 7.10 -6.13 -4.81
N ASN A 13 6.45 -5.48 -3.85
CA ASN A 13 5.02 -5.55 -3.63
C ASN A 13 4.26 -4.86 -4.76
N TYR A 14 3.23 -5.55 -5.28
CA TYR A 14 2.31 -5.01 -6.27
C TYR A 14 0.89 -5.44 -5.95
N VAL A 15 -0.03 -4.48 -6.10
CA VAL A 15 -1.47 -4.70 -5.95
C VAL A 15 -1.97 -5.47 -7.16
N ARG A 16 -2.58 -6.65 -6.94
CA ARG A 16 -3.21 -7.47 -7.98
C ARG A 16 -4.68 -7.13 -8.19
N SER A 17 -5.40 -6.85 -7.12
CA SER A 17 -6.81 -6.47 -7.17
C SER A 17 -7.20 -5.67 -5.93
N ILE A 18 -8.25 -4.86 -6.10
CA ILE A 18 -8.98 -4.17 -5.04
C ILE A 18 -10.45 -4.46 -5.30
N ASP A 19 -11.13 -5.06 -4.33
CA ASP A 19 -12.55 -5.42 -4.41
C ASP A 19 -13.22 -5.32 -3.03
N GLU A 20 -14.50 -5.68 -2.96
CA GLU A 20 -15.30 -5.63 -1.73
C GLU A 20 -14.72 -6.44 -0.56
N ASN A 21 -13.86 -7.42 -0.85
CA ASN A 21 -13.22 -8.27 0.16
C ASN A 21 -11.89 -7.72 0.67
N GLY A 22 -11.38 -6.62 0.08
CA GLY A 22 -10.15 -5.94 0.46
C GLY A 22 -9.14 -5.81 -0.68
N ILE A 23 -7.86 -5.78 -0.31
CA ILE A 23 -6.75 -5.58 -1.26
C ILE A 23 -5.95 -6.87 -1.35
N LYS A 24 -5.70 -7.33 -2.58
CA LYS A 24 -4.81 -8.46 -2.84
C LYS A 24 -3.44 -7.95 -3.27
N ILE A 25 -2.42 -8.24 -2.47
CA ILE A 25 -1.02 -7.92 -2.77
C ILE A 25 -0.29 -9.23 -2.96
N ARG A 26 0.28 -9.43 -4.15
CA ARG A 26 0.84 -10.72 -4.57
C ARG A 26 -0.17 -11.86 -4.36
N GLU A 27 0.12 -12.85 -3.53
CA GLU A 27 -0.74 -13.99 -3.21
C GLU A 27 -1.61 -13.77 -1.95
N LYS A 28 -1.40 -12.69 -1.18
CA LYS A 28 -2.04 -12.47 0.12
C LYS A 28 -3.16 -11.42 0.06
N HIS A 29 -4.22 -11.67 0.82
CA HIS A 29 -5.35 -10.76 0.99
C HIS A 29 -5.20 -10.00 2.30
N TYR A 30 -5.49 -8.69 2.24
CA TYR A 30 -5.47 -7.79 3.38
C TYR A 30 -6.83 -7.10 3.51
N ARG A 31 -7.25 -6.87 4.76
CA ARG A 31 -8.48 -6.18 5.12
C ARG A 31 -8.18 -5.05 6.09
N GLY A 32 -8.98 -3.99 6.01
CA GLY A 32 -8.73 -2.75 6.72
C GLY A 32 -7.57 -1.95 6.14
N SER A 33 -7.23 -0.88 6.83
CA SER A 33 -6.16 0.03 6.45
C SER A 33 -4.76 -0.57 6.63
N LEU A 34 -3.87 -0.23 5.71
CA LEU A 34 -2.50 -0.73 5.68
C LEU A 34 -1.58 0.26 4.95
N LEU A 35 -0.30 0.20 5.28
CA LEU A 35 0.76 0.85 4.52
C LEU A 35 1.41 -0.16 3.58
N ILE A 36 1.69 0.29 2.36
CA ILE A 36 2.33 -0.52 1.32
C ILE A 36 3.50 0.29 0.78
N THR A 37 4.70 -0.29 0.86
CA THR A 37 5.89 0.21 0.15
C THR A 37 6.34 -0.84 -0.86
N PRO A 38 7.28 -0.51 -1.76
CA PRO A 38 7.82 -1.49 -2.69
C PRO A 38 8.36 -2.74 -1.98
N ASP A 39 8.91 -2.61 -0.77
CA ASP A 39 9.65 -3.71 -0.12
C ASP A 39 8.97 -4.19 1.18
N ASP A 40 7.98 -3.47 1.72
CA ASP A 40 7.31 -3.80 2.98
C ASP A 40 5.79 -3.60 2.92
N ILE A 41 5.07 -4.33 3.78
CA ILE A 41 3.63 -4.20 3.99
C ILE A 41 3.36 -4.19 5.48
N GLN A 42 2.76 -3.11 5.98
CA GLN A 42 2.35 -2.97 7.38
C GLN A 42 0.82 -2.93 7.50
N PRO A 43 0.17 -4.06 7.85
CA PRO A 43 -1.27 -4.11 8.12
C PRO A 43 -1.65 -3.40 9.43
N GLY A 44 -2.91 -2.98 9.54
CA GLY A 44 -3.44 -2.43 10.78
C GLY A 44 -2.99 -1.00 11.05
N TRP A 45 -2.64 -0.26 10.01
CA TRP A 45 -2.38 1.18 10.11
C TRP A 45 -3.70 1.90 10.45
N PRO A 46 -3.84 2.58 11.59
CA PRO A 46 -4.97 3.49 11.80
C PRO A 46 -4.79 4.71 10.88
N PRO A 47 -5.85 5.28 10.29
CA PRO A 47 -7.28 5.17 10.65
C PRO A 47 -8.06 4.08 9.92
N ALA A 48 -9.26 3.73 10.39
CA ALA A 48 -10.13 2.77 9.70
C ALA A 48 -10.96 3.39 8.57
N SER A 49 -11.12 4.72 8.56
CA SER A 49 -11.85 5.48 7.54
C SER A 49 -11.18 6.84 7.29
N MET A 50 -11.58 7.52 6.21
CA MET A 50 -11.04 8.83 5.88
C MET A 50 -11.39 9.90 6.93
N ASP A 51 -12.58 9.83 7.52
CA ASP A 51 -13.05 10.78 8.54
C ASP A 51 -12.25 10.68 9.85
N GLU A 52 -11.63 9.53 10.10
CA GLU A 52 -10.77 9.28 11.25
C GLU A 52 -9.31 9.69 11.03
N LEU A 53 -8.94 10.10 9.81
CA LEU A 53 -7.56 10.48 9.50
C LEU A 53 -7.17 11.76 10.25
N ARG A 54 -6.05 11.67 10.98
CA ARG A 54 -5.48 12.78 11.77
C ARG A 54 -4.01 12.92 11.44
N GLU A 55 -3.44 14.08 11.71
CA GLU A 55 -2.03 14.38 11.48
C GLU A 55 -1.10 13.34 12.14
N ASP A 56 -1.44 12.87 13.34
CA ASP A 56 -0.65 11.86 14.06
C ASP A 56 -0.57 10.51 13.30
N HIS A 57 -1.60 10.16 12.53
CA HIS A 57 -1.60 8.94 11.72
C HIS A 57 -0.64 9.03 10.53
N LEU A 58 -0.33 10.25 10.06
CA LEU A 58 0.62 10.48 8.97
C LEU A 58 2.08 10.28 9.41
N ALA A 59 2.37 10.34 10.72
CA ALA A 59 3.72 10.13 11.24
C ALA A 59 4.31 8.79 10.79
N ALA A 60 3.51 7.72 10.81
CA ALA A 60 3.92 6.40 10.34
C ALA A 60 4.26 6.35 8.84
N ILE A 61 3.64 7.22 8.03
CA ILE A 61 3.97 7.33 6.60
C ILE A 61 5.35 8.00 6.43
N PHE A 62 5.63 9.04 7.22
CA PHE A 62 6.88 9.80 7.14
C PHE A 62 8.10 8.99 7.60
N GLU A 63 7.92 7.98 8.45
CA GLU A 63 9.00 7.06 8.83
C GLU A 63 9.62 6.32 7.63
N TYR A 64 8.84 6.11 6.56
CA TYR A 64 9.31 5.52 5.31
C TYR A 64 9.97 6.52 4.35
N ALA A 65 10.00 7.81 4.70
CA ALA A 65 10.54 8.91 3.89
C ALA A 65 10.14 8.86 2.40
N PRO A 66 8.84 8.71 2.05
CA PRO A 66 8.43 8.60 0.66
C PRO A 66 8.53 9.95 -0.08
N GLU A 67 8.89 9.91 -1.36
CA GLU A 67 8.78 11.09 -2.25
C GLU A 67 7.32 11.43 -2.55
N VAL A 68 6.45 10.41 -2.59
CA VAL A 68 5.01 10.53 -2.82
C VAL A 68 4.28 9.45 -2.04
N ALA A 69 3.18 9.82 -1.39
CA ALA A 69 2.26 8.88 -0.76
C ALA A 69 0.93 8.88 -1.54
N LEU A 70 0.47 7.68 -1.92
CA LEU A 70 -0.85 7.49 -2.52
C LEU A 70 -1.82 7.04 -1.43
N LEU A 71 -2.87 7.82 -1.20
CA LEU A 71 -3.91 7.49 -0.24
C LEU A 71 -5.12 6.89 -0.97
N GLY A 72 -5.39 5.61 -0.73
CA GLY A 72 -6.62 4.95 -1.18
C GLY A 72 -7.71 5.09 -0.13
N THR A 73 -8.82 5.76 -0.47
CA THR A 73 -9.94 6.05 0.46
C THR A 73 -11.06 5.01 0.42
N GLY A 74 -10.88 3.93 -0.35
CA GLY A 74 -11.95 2.97 -0.61
C GLY A 74 -13.09 3.56 -1.48
N PRO A 75 -14.24 2.88 -1.55
CA PRO A 75 -15.36 3.28 -2.42
C PRO A 75 -16.15 4.50 -1.92
N ASP A 76 -15.98 4.90 -0.65
CA ASP A 76 -16.83 5.89 0.02
C ASP A 76 -16.52 7.36 -0.34
N HIS A 77 -15.56 7.61 -1.24
CA HIS A 77 -15.26 8.92 -1.80
C HIS A 77 -15.23 8.84 -3.33
N ALA A 78 -16.41 8.97 -3.95
CA ALA A 78 -16.63 9.12 -5.38
C ALA A 78 -17.37 10.43 -5.66
#